data_AF-A0A7M5XB57-F1
#
_entry.id   AF-A0A7M5XB57-F1
#
_cell.length_a   1.000
_cell.length_b   1.000
_cell.length_c   1.000
_cell.angle_alpha   90.00
_cell.angle_beta   90.00
_cell.angle_gamma   90.00
#
_symmetry.space_group_name_H-M   'P 1'
#
loop_
_entity.id
_entity.type
_entity.pdbx_description
1 polymer ?
#
loop_
_entity_poly.entity_id
_entity_poly.type
_entity_poly.pdbx_seq_one_letter_code
_entity_poly.pdbx_strand_id
1 'polypeptide(L)'
;GNNSLLTAASPLLHDLMFDVHKKVNDPYRDETVFDRCMIHYKDTDYNKTHKIYSLGAGSDYFAFYKFTGIPSIDMSYRQSDLDQIYNTSYYPQYHTFHDTIFWMEHFVDKDYKVHLTVARVGLLYLLKLADNPLIPFTMQRYVNALNR
;
A
#
# COMPACT_ATOMS: atom_id res chain seq x y z
N GLY A 1 -1.65 -10.53 4.52
CA GLY A 1 -0.56 -10.76 5.49
C GLY A 1 -0.67 -9.73 6.61
N ASN A 2 0.22 -9.76 7.61
CA ASN A 2 0.10 -8.88 8.78
C ASN A 2 1.42 -8.19 9.19
N ASN A 3 2.39 -8.16 8.29
CA ASN A 3 3.73 -7.68 8.59
C ASN A 3 3.91 -6.19 8.25
N SER A 4 3.64 -5.79 7.02
CA SER A 4 3.81 -4.40 6.57
C SER A 4 2.86 -4.06 5.41
N LEU A 5 2.52 -2.78 5.26
CA LEU A 5 1.71 -2.29 4.16
C LEU A 5 2.55 -2.20 2.88
N LEU A 6 2.10 -2.88 1.82
CA LEU A 6 2.60 -2.70 0.47
C LEU A 6 1.63 -1.82 -0.29
N THR A 7 2.16 -0.85 -1.04
CA THR A 7 1.36 0.05 -1.85
C THR A 7 1.93 0.19 -3.26
N ALA A 8 1.04 0.33 -4.22
CA ALA A 8 1.36 0.68 -5.60
C ALA A 8 0.50 1.86 -6.04
N ALA A 9 1.06 2.82 -6.76
CA ALA A 9 0.32 4.01 -7.14
C ALA A 9 0.92 4.75 -8.33
N SER A 10 0.17 5.73 -8.84
CA SER A 10 0.72 6.79 -9.69
C SER A 10 1.73 7.66 -8.90
N PRO A 11 2.86 8.06 -9.49
CA PRO A 11 3.84 8.93 -8.84
C PRO A 11 3.25 10.22 -8.26
N LEU A 12 2.19 10.75 -8.89
CA LEU A 12 1.52 11.98 -8.43
C LEU A 12 1.00 11.89 -7.00
N LEU A 13 0.69 10.68 -6.52
CA LEU A 13 0.05 10.42 -5.23
C LEU A 13 1.04 10.05 -4.11
N HIS A 14 2.33 9.92 -4.42
CA HIS A 14 3.30 9.38 -3.45
C HIS A 14 3.42 10.22 -2.17
N ASP A 15 3.44 11.55 -2.27
CA ASP A 15 3.58 12.42 -1.09
C ASP A 15 2.33 12.40 -0.21
N LEU A 16 1.13 12.37 -0.82
CA LEU A 16 -0.11 12.10 -0.11
C LEU A 16 -0.02 10.77 0.67
N MET A 17 0.50 9.71 0.03
CA MET A 17 0.65 8.40 0.65
C MET A 17 1.58 8.42 1.85
N PHE A 18 2.75 9.03 1.70
CA PHE A 18 3.69 9.18 2.81
C PHE A 18 3.09 9.96 3.99
N ASP A 19 2.34 11.02 3.72
CA ASP A 19 1.71 11.83 4.76
C ASP A 19 0.62 11.07 5.52
N VAL A 20 -0.14 10.22 4.85
CA VAL A 20 -1.15 9.37 5.51
C VAL A 20 -0.48 8.24 6.29
N HIS A 21 0.52 7.57 5.71
CA HIS A 21 1.24 6.50 6.38
C HIS A 21 1.87 6.96 7.70
N LYS A 22 2.31 8.23 7.80
CA LYS A 22 2.86 8.83 9.03
C LYS A 22 1.81 9.14 10.10
N LYS A 23 0.52 9.14 9.76
CA LYS A 23 -0.58 9.50 10.66
C LYS A 23 -1.34 8.31 11.23
N VAL A 24 -1.08 7.11 10.71
CA VAL A 24 -1.74 5.88 11.14
C VAL A 24 -0.72 4.99 11.83
N ASN A 25 -1.06 4.49 13.01
CA ASN A 25 -0.20 3.56 13.74
C ASN A 25 -0.26 2.15 13.14
N ASP A 26 0.85 1.42 13.22
CA ASP A 26 0.89 -0.01 12.90
C ASP A 26 -0.06 -0.77 13.85
N PRO A 27 -0.79 -1.79 13.37
CA PRO A 27 -1.77 -2.52 14.18
C PRO A 27 -1.16 -3.33 15.33
N TYR A 28 0.13 -3.61 15.32
CA TYR A 28 0.78 -4.49 16.31
C TYR A 28 2.04 -3.92 16.95
N ARG A 29 2.53 -2.76 16.50
CA ARG A 29 3.80 -2.17 16.95
C ARG A 29 3.61 -0.72 17.33
N ASP A 30 4.43 -0.26 18.26
CA ASP A 30 4.48 1.14 18.70
C ASP A 30 5.27 1.99 17.70
N GLU A 31 4.79 2.03 16.45
CA GLU A 31 5.37 2.77 15.33
C GLU A 31 4.27 3.16 14.33
N THR A 32 4.58 4.07 13.41
CA THR A 32 3.63 4.42 12.33
C THR A 32 3.68 3.38 11.20
N VAL A 33 2.63 3.32 10.38
CA VAL A 33 2.64 2.53 9.14
C VAL A 33 3.81 2.96 8.26
N PHE A 34 4.15 4.25 8.23
CA PHE A 34 5.31 4.74 7.50
C PHE A 34 6.60 4.11 7.99
N ASP A 35 6.84 4.10 9.31
CA ASP A 35 8.03 3.50 9.91
C ASP A 35 8.10 2.00 9.63
N ARG A 36 6.96 1.30 9.69
CA ARG A 36 6.88 -0.11 9.32
C ARG A 36 7.28 -0.34 7.87
N CYS A 37 6.74 0.45 6.94
CA CYS A 37 7.10 0.36 5.52
C CYS A 37 8.58 0.68 5.30
N MET A 38 9.16 1.62 6.06
CA MET A 38 10.60 1.96 6.01
C MET A 38 11.50 0.79 6.40
N ILE A 39 11.04 -0.18 7.19
CA ILE A 39 11.82 -1.38 7.53
C ILE A 39 11.79 -2.38 6.36
N HIS A 40 10.60 -2.59 5.79
CA HIS A 40 10.31 -3.70 4.87
C HIS A 40 10.47 -3.39 3.39
N TYR A 41 10.28 -2.13 3.01
CA TYR A 41 10.23 -1.69 1.63
C TYR A 41 11.08 -0.43 1.46
N LYS A 42 12.37 -0.46 1.81
CA LYS A 42 13.26 0.71 1.64
C LYS A 42 13.39 1.07 0.16
N ASP A 43 13.19 2.35 -0.18
CA ASP A 43 13.60 2.89 -1.48
C ASP A 43 15.03 3.41 -1.35
N THR A 44 15.98 2.75 -2.02
CA THR A 44 17.40 3.12 -2.02
C THR A 44 17.70 4.29 -2.95
N ASP A 45 16.78 4.61 -3.86
CA ASP A 45 17.08 5.46 -5.01
C ASP A 45 16.54 6.89 -4.85
N TYR A 46 15.59 7.13 -3.92
CA TYR A 46 14.97 8.45 -3.77
C TYR A 46 14.49 8.80 -2.35
N ASN A 47 14.83 10.01 -1.88
CA ASN A 47 14.34 10.70 -0.65
C ASN A 47 14.40 9.92 0.68
N LYS A 48 15.08 8.77 0.75
CA LYS A 48 15.10 7.90 1.94
C LYS A 48 13.68 7.60 2.44
N THR A 49 12.73 7.42 1.52
CA THR A 49 11.35 6.99 1.83
C THR A 49 11.19 5.49 1.61
N HIS A 50 10.01 4.94 1.93
CA HIS A 50 9.70 3.58 1.54
C HIS A 50 9.22 3.56 0.08
N LYS A 51 9.38 2.41 -0.56
CA LYS A 51 9.06 2.15 -1.95
C LYS A 51 7.55 2.09 -2.10
N ILE A 52 7.05 2.87 -3.06
CA ILE A 52 5.71 2.73 -3.63
C ILE A 52 5.91 2.13 -5.02
N TYR A 53 5.25 1.00 -5.29
CA TYR A 53 5.43 0.26 -6.54
C TYR A 53 4.64 0.90 -7.69
N SER A 54 5.04 0.60 -8.92
CA SER A 54 4.27 0.97 -10.10
C SER A 54 3.05 0.07 -10.26
N LEU A 55 1.92 0.64 -10.68
CA LEU A 55 0.71 -0.14 -10.98
C LEU A 55 0.86 -0.97 -12.26
N GLY A 56 0.65 -2.29 -12.11
CA GLY A 56 0.59 -3.27 -13.20
C GLY A 56 -0.84 -3.50 -13.72
N ALA A 57 -1.19 -4.76 -13.96
CA ALA A 57 -2.51 -5.19 -14.45
C ALA A 57 -3.18 -6.25 -13.55
N GLY A 58 -2.85 -6.26 -12.26
CA GLY A 58 -3.25 -7.32 -11.32
C GLY A 58 -4.59 -7.13 -10.63
N SER A 59 -5.29 -6.01 -10.85
CA SER A 59 -6.59 -5.72 -10.24
C SER A 59 -7.37 -4.67 -11.08
N ASP A 60 -8.54 -4.28 -10.60
CA ASP A 60 -9.53 -3.46 -11.33
C ASP A 60 -9.05 -2.03 -11.62
N TYR A 61 -8.06 -1.53 -10.87
CA TYR A 61 -7.44 -0.23 -11.15
C TYR A 61 -6.84 -0.12 -12.56
N PHE A 62 -6.59 -1.25 -13.24
CA PHE A 62 -5.96 -1.27 -14.57
C PHE A 62 -6.72 -0.41 -15.59
N ALA A 63 -8.04 -0.54 -15.67
CA ALA A 63 -8.85 0.23 -16.62
C ALA A 63 -8.76 1.74 -16.32
N PHE A 64 -8.81 2.12 -15.04
CA PHE A 64 -8.70 3.52 -14.63
C PHE A 64 -7.31 4.08 -14.97
N TYR A 65 -6.26 3.37 -14.56
CA TYR A 65 -4.89 3.86 -14.68
C TYR A 65 -4.34 3.80 -16.11
N LYS A 66 -4.45 2.66 -16.78
CA LYS A 66 -3.81 2.43 -18.09
C LYS A 66 -4.67 2.86 -19.26
N PHE A 67 -6.00 2.74 -19.17
CA PHE A 67 -6.89 3.07 -20.28
C PHE A 67 -7.39 4.51 -20.21
N THR A 68 -7.86 4.97 -19.04
CA THR A 68 -8.42 6.34 -18.89
C THR A 68 -7.44 7.38 -18.35
N GLY A 69 -6.26 6.98 -17.88
CA GLY A 69 -5.24 7.89 -17.36
C GLY A 69 -5.55 8.49 -15.98
N ILE A 70 -6.45 7.86 -15.21
CA ILE A 70 -6.83 8.32 -13.87
C ILE A 70 -5.77 7.87 -12.85
N PRO A 71 -5.14 8.79 -12.10
CA PRO A 71 -4.22 8.43 -11.02
C PRO A 71 -4.89 7.49 -10.03
N SER A 72 -4.26 6.35 -9.77
CA SER A 72 -4.84 5.27 -8.97
C SER A 72 -3.89 4.85 -7.84
N ILE A 73 -4.46 4.21 -6.82
CA ILE A 73 -3.75 3.62 -5.66
C ILE A 73 -4.26 2.20 -5.48
N ASP A 74 -3.35 1.27 -5.24
CA ASP A 74 -3.61 -0.08 -4.75
C ASP A 74 -2.80 -0.31 -3.48
N MET A 75 -3.39 -0.99 -2.50
CA MET A 75 -2.73 -1.23 -1.22
C MET A 75 -3.19 -2.54 -0.59
N SER A 76 -2.27 -3.22 0.07
CA SER A 76 -2.57 -4.41 0.86
C SER A 76 -1.52 -4.63 1.95
N TYR A 77 -1.93 -5.17 3.09
CA TYR A 77 -0.98 -5.62 4.10
C TYR A 77 -0.44 -6.99 3.71
N ARG A 78 0.89 -7.13 3.73
CA ARG A 78 1.61 -8.29 3.21
C ARG A 78 2.39 -8.98 4.31
N GLN A 79 2.81 -10.20 4.01
CA GLN A 79 3.80 -10.88 4.82
C GLN A 79 5.17 -10.61 4.21
N SER A 80 5.63 -9.36 4.27
CA SER A 80 6.82 -8.84 3.59
C SER A 80 8.05 -9.75 3.70
N ASP A 81 8.36 -10.25 4.90
CA ASP A 81 9.50 -11.15 5.13
C ASP A 81 9.36 -12.45 4.31
N LEU A 82 8.16 -13.04 4.27
CA LEU A 82 7.92 -14.28 3.52
C LEU A 82 7.80 -14.02 2.02
N ASP A 83 7.18 -12.92 1.61
CA ASP A 83 7.10 -12.50 0.21
C ASP A 83 8.53 -12.36 -0.37
N GLN A 84 9.47 -11.82 0.40
CA GLN A 84 10.89 -11.71 0.02
C GLN A 84 11.63 -13.06 0.04
N ILE A 85 11.47 -13.86 1.10
CA ILE A 85 12.15 -15.16 1.24
C ILE A 85 11.73 -16.14 0.15
N TYR A 86 10.44 -16.21 -0.14
CA TYR A 86 9.88 -17.19 -1.07
C TYR A 86 9.65 -16.62 -2.48
N ASN A 87 10.00 -15.35 -2.71
CA ASN A 87 9.79 -14.64 -3.97
C ASN A 87 8.35 -14.84 -4.51
N THR A 88 7.36 -14.78 -3.62
CA THR A 88 5.96 -15.00 -3.96
C THR A 88 5.18 -13.70 -3.89
N SER A 89 4.30 -13.51 -4.87
CA SER A 89 3.33 -12.40 -4.88
C SER A 89 1.98 -12.79 -4.29
N TYR A 90 1.81 -14.04 -3.85
CA TYR A 90 0.54 -14.57 -3.36
C TYR A 90 0.72 -15.23 -2.00
N TYR A 91 -0.29 -15.10 -1.16
CA TYR A 91 -0.37 -15.87 0.08
C TYR A 91 -0.77 -17.32 -0.23
N PRO A 92 -0.47 -18.29 0.65
CA PRO A 92 -0.56 -19.72 0.33
C PRO A 92 -1.95 -20.22 -0.10
N GLN A 93 -3.02 -19.56 0.35
CA GLN A 93 -4.40 -19.99 0.08
C GLN A 93 -5.04 -19.31 -1.14
N TYR A 94 -4.34 -18.41 -1.82
CA TYR A 94 -4.87 -17.64 -2.94
C TYR A 94 -5.48 -18.54 -4.03
N HIS A 95 -6.72 -18.26 -4.43
CA HIS A 95 -7.48 -19.04 -5.44
C HIS A 95 -7.65 -20.53 -5.12
N THR A 96 -7.60 -20.91 -3.85
CA THR A 96 -7.90 -22.28 -3.40
C THR A 96 -9.22 -22.34 -2.63
N PHE A 97 -9.75 -23.54 -2.42
CA PHE A 97 -10.90 -23.75 -1.53
C PHE A 97 -10.60 -23.43 -0.05
N HIS A 98 -9.32 -23.27 0.31
CA HIS A 98 -8.90 -23.01 1.69
C HIS A 98 -8.84 -21.52 2.05
N ASP A 99 -9.08 -20.62 1.09
CA ASP A 99 -9.26 -19.20 1.36
C ASP A 99 -10.61 -18.96 2.06
N THR A 100 -10.57 -19.01 3.39
CA THR A 100 -11.74 -19.08 4.26
C THR A 100 -11.65 -18.06 5.39
N ILE A 101 -12.79 -17.67 5.96
CA ILE A 101 -12.85 -16.82 7.17
C ILE A 101 -12.03 -17.46 8.30
N PHE A 102 -12.12 -18.78 8.46
CA PHE A 102 -11.32 -19.52 9.44
C PHE A 102 -9.82 -19.25 9.24
N TRP A 103 -9.30 -19.34 8.01
CA TRP A 103 -7.90 -19.06 7.75
C TRP A 103 -7.52 -17.61 8.09
N MET A 104 -8.37 -16.65 7.73
CA MET A 104 -8.16 -15.23 8.04
C MET A 104 -8.08 -14.98 9.55
N GLU A 105 -9.06 -15.46 10.31
CA GLU A 105 -9.17 -15.22 11.76
C GLU A 105 -8.17 -16.04 12.59
N HIS A 106 -7.63 -17.15 12.06
CA HIS A 106 -6.71 -17.99 12.83
C HIS A 106 -5.24 -17.70 12.52
N PHE A 107 -4.92 -17.30 11.28
CA PHE A 107 -3.52 -17.21 10.83
C PHE A 107 -3.10 -15.84 10.32
N VAL A 108 -4.03 -14.97 9.93
CA VAL A 108 -3.68 -13.69 9.29
C VAL A 108 -3.99 -12.50 10.19
N ASP A 109 -5.25 -12.30 10.54
CA ASP A 109 -5.72 -11.10 11.24
C ASP A 109 -6.87 -11.43 12.21
N LYS A 110 -6.51 -12.13 13.29
CA LYS A 110 -7.46 -12.65 14.29
C LYS A 110 -8.46 -11.65 14.85
N ASP A 111 -8.00 -10.42 15.09
CA ASP A 111 -8.81 -9.35 15.68
C ASP A 111 -9.20 -8.28 14.65
N TYR A 112 -9.02 -8.55 13.35
CA TYR A 112 -9.24 -7.59 12.25
C TYR A 112 -8.49 -6.24 12.41
N LYS A 113 -7.40 -6.21 13.17
CA LYS A 113 -6.62 -4.99 13.43
C LYS A 113 -5.93 -4.51 12.17
N VAL A 114 -5.44 -5.42 11.33
CA VAL A 114 -4.82 -5.08 10.04
C VAL A 114 -5.87 -4.52 9.09
N HIS A 115 -7.02 -5.19 8.97
CA HIS A 115 -8.12 -4.71 8.13
C HIS A 115 -8.60 -3.32 8.56
N LEU A 116 -8.70 -3.08 9.87
CA LEU A 116 -9.02 -1.76 10.42
C LEU A 116 -7.96 -0.71 10.04
N THR A 117 -6.67 -1.05 10.13
CA THR A 117 -5.59 -0.14 9.71
C THR A 117 -5.65 0.16 8.21
N VAL A 118 -5.86 -0.85 7.35
CA VAL A 118 -6.02 -0.65 5.90
C VAL A 118 -7.23 0.23 5.61
N ALA A 119 -8.36 -0.01 6.27
CA ALA A 119 -9.55 0.82 6.12
C ALA A 119 -9.31 2.28 6.53
N ARG A 120 -8.59 2.52 7.64
CA ARG A 120 -8.21 3.88 8.09
C ARG A 120 -7.31 4.58 7.09
N VAL A 121 -6.28 3.90 6.57
CA VAL A 121 -5.39 4.45 5.55
C VAL A 121 -6.18 4.81 4.29
N GLY A 122 -7.01 3.90 3.79
CA GLY A 122 -7.84 4.13 2.61
C GLY A 122 -8.83 5.27 2.78
N LEU A 123 -9.49 5.36 3.94
CA LEU A 123 -10.40 6.45 4.24
C LEU A 123 -9.68 7.81 4.29
N LEU A 124 -8.47 7.86 4.84
CA LEU A 124 -7.67 9.09 4.86
C LEU A 124 -7.22 9.50 3.45
N TYR A 125 -6.98 8.56 2.53
CA TYR A 125 -6.77 8.88 1.11
C TYR A 125 -7.99 9.52 0.50
N LEU A 126 -9.15 8.87 0.64
CA LEU A 126 -10.40 9.37 0.10
C LEU A 126 -10.73 10.77 0.65
N LEU A 127 -10.62 10.95 1.97
CA LEU A 127 -10.89 12.24 2.61
C LEU A 127 -9.98 13.34 2.06
N LYS A 128 -8.68 13.10 1.96
CA LYS A 128 -7.73 14.09 1.45
C LYS A 128 -7.88 14.38 -0.04
N LEU A 129 -8.34 13.41 -0.83
CA LEU A 129 -8.57 13.58 -2.27
C LEU A 129 -9.91 14.25 -2.58
N ALA A 130 -10.93 14.00 -1.76
CA ALA A 130 -12.28 14.53 -1.95
C ALA A 130 -12.47 15.94 -1.36
N ASP A 131 -11.90 16.21 -0.18
CA ASP A 131 -12.25 17.42 0.58
C ASP A 131 -11.19 18.54 0.50
N ASN A 132 -9.96 18.24 0.08
CA ASN A 132 -8.95 19.28 -0.02
C ASN A 132 -9.27 20.25 -1.17
N PRO A 133 -9.20 21.58 -0.96
CA PRO A 133 -9.48 22.56 -2.00
C PRO A 133 -8.46 22.53 -3.16
N LEU A 134 -7.24 22.06 -2.86
CA LEU A 134 -6.21 21.76 -3.85
C LEU A 134 -5.92 20.27 -3.81
N ILE A 135 -6.00 19.63 -4.97
CA ILE A 135 -5.69 18.21 -5.09
C ILE A 135 -4.21 18.01 -4.72
N PRO A 136 -3.87 17.12 -3.77
CA PRO A 136 -2.51 16.94 -3.24
C PRO A 136 -1.61 16.15 -4.20
N PHE A 137 -1.56 16.53 -5.47
CA PHE A 137 -0.68 15.94 -6.47
C PHE A 137 0.71 16.59 -6.43
N THR A 138 1.75 15.76 -6.51
CA THR A 138 3.13 16.24 -6.60
C THR A 138 3.75 15.91 -7.95
N MET A 139 3.74 16.88 -8.87
CA MET A 139 4.28 16.72 -10.23
C MET A 139 5.76 16.35 -10.25
N GLN A 140 6.55 16.84 -9.29
CA GLN A 140 7.97 16.51 -9.21
C GLN A 140 8.21 15.00 -9.08
N ARG A 141 7.33 14.27 -8.37
CA ARG A 141 7.43 12.81 -8.26
C ARG A 141 7.27 12.13 -9.61
N TYR A 142 6.40 12.66 -10.47
CA TYR A 142 6.21 12.16 -11.82
C TYR A 142 7.41 12.45 -12.72
N VAL A 143 7.96 13.67 -12.66
CA VAL A 143 9.20 14.02 -13.38
C VAL A 143 10.34 13.09 -12.99
N ASN A 144 10.52 12.84 -11.69
CA ASN A 144 11.57 11.93 -11.22
C ASN A 144 11.33 10.50 -11.70
N ALA A 145 10.08 10.05 -11.77
CA ALA A 145 9.75 8.71 -12.28
C ALA A 145 10.03 8.55 -13.78
N LEU A 146 9.93 9.63 -14.57
CA LEU A 146 10.28 9.63 -16.00
C LEU A 146 11.79 9.64 -16.25
N ASN A 147 12.56 10.25 -15.35
CA ASN A 147 14.02 10.38 -15.45
C ASN A 147 14.77 9.20 -14.81
N ARG A 148 14.09 8.07 -14.61
CA ARG A 148 14.66 6.83 -14.06
C ARG A 148 15.18 5.92 -15.17
#